data_AF-A0A8J5QUN0-F1
#
_entry.id   AF-A0A8J5QUN0-F1
#
_cell.length_a   1.000
_cell.length_b   1.000
_cell.length_c   1.000
_cell.angle_alpha   90.00
_cell.angle_beta   90.00
_cell.angle_gamma   90.00
#
_symmetry.space_group_name_H-M   'P 1'
#
loop_
_entity.id
_entity.type
_entity.pdbx_description
1 polymer ?
#
loop_
_entity_poly.entity_id
_entity_poly.type
_entity_poly.pdbx_seq_one_letter_code
_entity_poly.pdbx_strand_id
1 'polypeptide(L)'
;MKFFPSAYQPSHELQLRFYAYYKQAMEGPCQQPKPAFWEVVKKAKWDAWMKLGNMSRQEAMNNYVDELKKLLKQCLTPTMSPIFWAA
;
A
#
# COMPACT_ATOMS: atom_id res chain seq x y z
N MET A 1 18.21 6.92 16.14
CA MET A 1 17.14 6.86 15.12
C MET A 1 17.16 5.48 14.49
N LYS A 2 16.13 4.65 14.69
CA LYS A 2 16.14 3.25 14.25
C LYS A 2 16.02 3.16 12.73
N PHE A 3 16.91 2.35 12.17
CA PHE A 3 17.12 1.99 10.78
C PHE A 3 15.81 1.54 10.10
N PHE A 4 15.27 2.36 9.20
CA PHE A 4 14.64 1.83 8.00
C PHE A 4 15.77 1.54 7.01
N PRO A 5 15.95 0.30 6.52
CA PRO A 5 16.96 0.02 5.51
C PRO A 5 16.74 0.94 4.32
N SER A 6 17.76 1.72 3.97
CA SER A 6 17.74 2.90 3.10
C SER A 6 17.46 2.63 1.61
N ALA A 7 16.74 1.56 1.26
CA ALA A 7 16.37 1.27 -0.12
C ALA A 7 15.13 0.37 -0.29
N TYR A 8 14.25 0.22 0.71
CA TYR A 8 12.96 -0.42 0.41
C TYR A 8 12.08 0.57 -0.38
N GLN A 9 12.14 0.48 -1.70
CA GLN A 9 11.20 1.19 -2.57
C GLN A 9 9.93 0.33 -2.69
N PRO A 10 8.84 0.66 -1.99
CA PRO A 10 7.57 -0.03 -2.18
C PRO A 10 7.15 0.12 -3.65
N SER A 11 6.67 -0.97 -4.24
CA SER A 11 6.18 -0.95 -5.61
C SER A 11 5.12 0.15 -5.79
N HIS A 12 5.01 0.71 -7.00
CA HIS A 12 3.99 1.73 -7.27
C HIS A 12 2.57 1.25 -6.93
N GLU A 13 2.28 -0.03 -7.12
CA GLU A 13 1.00 -0.63 -6.73
C GLU A 13 0.78 -0.56 -5.21
N LEU A 14 1.81 -0.88 -4.42
CA LEU A 14 1.73 -0.85 -2.98
C LEU A 14 1.55 0.57 -2.43
N GLN A 15 2.22 1.56 -3.03
CA GLN A 15 2.02 2.98 -2.71
C GLN A 15 0.57 3.40 -2.99
N LEU A 16 -0.01 2.96 -4.11
CA LEU A 16 -1.41 3.24 -4.46
C LEU A 16 -2.40 2.54 -3.51
N ARG A 17 -2.11 1.32 -3.07
CA ARG A 17 -2.93 0.60 -2.06
C ARG A 17 -2.95 1.35 -0.73
N PHE A 18 -1.78 1.75 -0.22
CA PHE A 18 -1.73 2.54 1.02
C PHE A 18 -2.44 3.87 0.89
N TYR A 19 -2.29 4.55 -0.25
CA TYR A 19 -3.04 5.76 -0.54
C TYR A 19 -4.55 5.51 -0.50
N ALA A 20 -5.02 4.45 -1.16
CA ALA A 20 -6.44 4.11 -1.18
C ALA A 20 -7.00 3.84 0.22
N TYR A 21 -6.32 2.99 1.01
CA TYR A 21 -6.74 2.70 2.39
C TYR A 21 -6.72 3.94 3.27
N TYR A 22 -5.69 4.80 3.14
CA TYR A 22 -5.61 6.05 3.87
C TYR A 22 -6.78 6.98 3.53
N LYS A 23 -7.09 7.16 2.24
CA LYS A 23 -8.22 7.97 1.78
C LYS A 23 -9.55 7.40 2.26
N GLN A 24 -9.75 6.08 2.19
CA GLN A 24 -10.96 5.43 2.68
C GLN A 24 -11.12 5.53 4.20
N ALA A 25 -10.02 5.44 4.96
CA ALA A 25 -10.04 5.58 6.41
C ALA A 25 -10.37 7.01 6.87
N MET A 26 -9.84 8.02 6.16
CA MET A 26 -10.04 9.44 6.50
C MET A 26 -11.38 9.98 5.97
N GLU A 27 -11.64 9.81 4.67
CA GLU A 27 -12.77 10.42 3.98
C GLU A 27 -13.95 9.45 3.80
N GLY A 28 -13.70 8.14 3.78
CA GLY A 28 -14.71 7.12 3.46
C GLY A 28 -14.76 6.78 1.97
N PRO A 29 -15.87 6.21 1.48
CA PRO A 29 -16.05 5.85 0.07
C PRO A 29 -15.75 7.00 -0.89
N CYS A 30 -15.14 6.69 -2.03
CA CYS A 30 -14.76 7.71 -3.00
C CYS A 30 -16.01 8.37 -3.64
N GLN A 31 -16.14 9.68 -3.43
CA GLN A 31 -17.19 10.52 -4.01
C GLN A 31 -16.65 11.50 -5.07
N GLN A 32 -15.35 11.46 -5.34
CA GLN A 32 -14.73 12.38 -6.28
C GLN A 32 -15.06 12.01 -7.73
N PRO A 33 -15.23 12.99 -8.63
CA PRO A 33 -15.44 12.72 -10.04
C PRO A 33 -14.20 12.06 -10.65
N LYS A 34 -14.42 11.25 -11.70
CA LYS A 34 -13.34 10.58 -12.42
C LYS A 34 -12.38 11.60 -13.04
N PRO A 35 -11.07 11.54 -12.76
CA PRO A 35 -10.08 12.42 -13.37
C PRO A 35 -9.98 12.27 -14.89
N ALA A 36 -9.42 13.28 -15.56
CA ALA A 36 -9.22 13.25 -17.00
C ALA A 36 -8.18 12.19 -17.42
N PHE A 37 -8.29 11.69 -18.65
CA PHE A 37 -7.47 10.56 -19.11
C PHE A 37 -5.97 10.87 -19.18
N TRP A 38 -5.59 12.13 -19.38
CA TRP A 38 -4.19 12.57 -19.42
C TRP A 38 -3.55 12.68 -18.02
N GLU A 39 -4.35 12.72 -16.95
CA GLU A 39 -3.86 12.80 -15.58
C GLU A 39 -3.58 11.41 -15.00
N VAL A 40 -2.66 10.66 -15.63
CA VAL A 40 -2.39 9.23 -15.36
C VAL A 40 -2.21 8.95 -13.86
N VAL A 41 -1.44 9.78 -13.15
CA VAL A 41 -1.19 9.60 -11.71
C VAL A 41 -2.44 9.84 -10.87
N LYS A 42 -3.23 10.87 -11.19
CA LYS A 42 -4.48 11.15 -10.46
C LYS A 42 -5.51 10.08 -10.74
N LYS A 43 -5.62 9.64 -12.00
CA LYS A 43 -6.48 8.53 -12.39
C LYS A 43 -6.10 7.24 -11.64
N ALA A 44 -4.82 6.88 -11.56
CA ALA A 44 -4.38 5.69 -10.83
C ALA A 44 -4.73 5.74 -9.34
N LYS A 45 -4.55 6.91 -8.70
CA LYS A 45 -4.95 7.15 -7.30
C LYS A 45 -6.46 7.04 -7.11
N TRP A 46 -7.23 7.66 -8.00
CA TRP A 46 -8.69 7.61 -7.98
C TRP A 46 -9.21 6.19 -8.21
N ASP A 47 -8.67 5.47 -9.19
CA ASP A 47 -9.02 4.09 -9.48
C ASP A 47 -8.75 3.18 -8.27
N ALA A 48 -7.60 3.35 -7.60
CA ALA A 48 -7.24 2.59 -6.41
C ALA A 48 -8.21 2.85 -5.25
N TRP A 49 -8.62 4.11 -5.04
CA TRP A 49 -9.57 4.48 -3.99
C TRP A 49 -11.00 4.00 -4.32
N MET A 50 -11.46 4.21 -5.55
CA MET A 50 -12.77 3.74 -6.03
C MET A 50 -12.92 2.22 -5.93
N LYS A 51 -11.84 1.46 -6.15
CA LYS A 51 -11.84 0.00 -6.04
C LYS A 51 -12.21 -0.51 -4.63
N LEU A 52 -12.03 0.31 -3.59
CA LEU A 52 -12.43 -0.04 -2.22
C LEU A 52 -13.94 0.05 -1.99
N GLY A 53 -14.68 0.76 -2.87
CA GLY A 53 -16.13 0.85 -2.81
C GLY A 53 -16.66 1.30 -1.44
N ASN A 54 -17.54 0.49 -0.86
CA ASN A 54 -18.21 0.78 0.42
C ASN A 54 -17.44 0.27 1.66
N MET A 55 -16.14 -0.02 1.53
CA MET A 55 -15.31 -0.45 2.67
C MET A 55 -15.42 0.55 3.82
N SER A 56 -15.64 0.05 5.04
CA SER A 56 -15.75 0.90 6.22
C SER A 56 -14.39 1.51 6.61
N ARG A 57 -14.40 2.63 7.34
CA ARG A 57 -13.16 3.26 7.82
C ARG A 57 -12.32 2.30 8.66
N GLN A 58 -12.96 1.52 9.52
CA GLN A 58 -12.29 0.58 10.41
C GLN A 58 -11.67 -0.59 9.63
N GLU A 59 -12.37 -1.10 8.63
CA GLU A 59 -11.84 -2.12 7.72
C GLU A 59 -10.65 -1.59 6.90
N ALA A 60 -10.73 -0.35 6.40
CA ALA A 60 -9.61 0.28 5.69
C ALA A 60 -8.36 0.43 6.57
N MET A 61 -8.52 0.82 7.84
CA MET A 61 -7.42 0.91 8.80
C MET A 61 -6.80 -0.47 9.09
N ASN A 62 -7.64 -1.48 9.30
CA ASN A 62 -7.17 -2.85 9.53
C ASN A 62 -6.38 -3.38 8.32
N ASN A 63 -6.89 -3.18 7.11
CA ASN A 63 -6.22 -3.57 5.87
C ASN A 63 -4.89 -2.82 5.67
N TYR A 64 -4.83 -1.53 6.03
CA TYR A 64 -3.58 -0.76 6.00
C TYR A 64 -2.52 -1.39 6.90
N VAL A 65 -2.89 -1.71 8.14
CA VAL A 65 -1.99 -2.31 9.13
C VAL A 65 -1.55 -3.71 8.69
N ASP A 66 -2.45 -4.51 8.14
CA ASP A 66 -2.14 -5.86 7.68
C ASP A 66 -1.22 -5.86 6.47
N GLU A 67 -1.39 -4.93 5.54
CA GLU A 67 -0.45 -4.76 4.43
C GLU A 67 0.93 -4.33 4.95
N LEU A 68 0.98 -3.38 5.90
CA LEU A 68 2.24 -2.98 6.53
C LEU A 68 2.95 -4.15 7.25
N LYS A 69 2.20 -4.99 7.98
CA LYS A 69 2.75 -6.21 8.60
C LYS A 69 3.33 -7.15 7.55
N LYS A 70 2.69 -7.32 6.39
CA LYS A 70 3.23 -8.15 5.29
C LYS A 70 4.54 -7.59 4.77
N LEU A 71 4.65 -6.27 4.60
CA LEU A 71 5.90 -5.65 4.18
C LEU A 71 7.00 -5.83 5.20
N LEU A 72 6.70 -5.60 6.48
CA LEU A 72 7.65 -5.82 7.55
C LEU A 72 8.11 -7.28 7.58
N LYS A 73 7.21 -8.24 7.39
CA LYS A 73 7.59 -9.66 7.22
C LYS A 73 8.52 -9.85 6.03
N GLN A 74 8.22 -9.29 4.86
CA GLN A 74 9.06 -9.42 3.67
C GLN A 74 10.44 -8.75 3.84
N CYS A 75 10.53 -7.62 4.54
CA CYS A 75 11.79 -6.95 4.83
C CYS A 75 12.61 -7.67 5.92
N LEU A 76 11.93 -8.28 6.90
CA LEU A 76 12.55 -8.97 8.04
C LEU A 76 12.83 -10.45 7.75
N THR A 77 12.21 -11.05 6.73
CA THR A 77 12.69 -12.32 6.20
C THR A 77 14.00 -12.05 5.49
N PRO A 78 15.16 -12.46 6.05
CA PRO A 78 16.31 -12.61 5.18
C PRO A 78 15.84 -13.55 4.07
N THR A 79 16.00 -13.14 2.83
CA THR A 79 16.03 -14.09 1.74
C THR A 79 17.12 -15.08 2.11
N MET A 80 16.73 -16.20 2.73
CA MET A 80 17.59 -17.35 2.95
C MET A 80 17.91 -17.84 1.54
N SER A 81 18.92 -17.23 0.91
CA SER A 81 19.62 -17.91 -0.16
C SER A 81 20.10 -19.22 0.47
N PRO A 82 19.82 -20.38 -0.13
CA PRO A 82 20.27 -21.68 0.40
C PRO A 82 21.79 -21.84 0.49
N ILE A 83 22.57 -20.78 0.22
CA ILE A 83 23.99 -20.85 -0.10
C ILE A 83 24.87 -20.55 1.14
N PHE A 84 24.32 -19.98 2.22
CA PHE A 84 25.12 -19.58 3.40
C PHE A 84 25.05 -20.52 4.61
N TRP A 85 24.26 -21.60 4.59
CA TRP A 85 24.18 -22.58 5.69
C TRP A 85 24.94 -23.90 5.41
N ALA A 86 25.69 -23.97 4.30
CA ALA A 86 26.39 -25.19 3.87
C ALA A 86 27.92 -25.02 3.78
N ALA A 87 28.52 -24.24 4.68
CA ALA A 87 29.97 -24.18 4.86
C ALA A 87 30.32 -24.31 6.34
#